data_AF-A0A0G0R7G1-F1
#
_entry.id   AF-A0A0G0R7G1-F1
#
_cell.length_a   1.000
_cell.length_b   1.000
_cell.length_c   1.000
_cell.angle_alpha   90.00
_cell.angle_beta   90.00
_cell.angle_gamma   90.00
#
_symmetry.space_group_name_H-M   'P 1'
#
loop_
_entity.id
_entity.type
_entity.pdbx_description
1 polymer ?
#
loop_
_entity_poly.entity_id
_entity_poly.type
_entity_poly.pdbx_seq_one_letter_code
_entity_poly.pdbx_strand_id
1 'polypeptide(L)'
;MESQKTARFEATISLDELKRLVIIGKLNPLETFEKYPIQEVRDVCLKKIRDYDWSDYSWNYSGRGISPAWADWAEQCVKELLQQEDPLWKDILALYVQNTKHKNSSWNQDPENWTPVVRSIEFALSLVNLEERLLGSEFSTIAKFVTGKIKDCPVAYEHVPSMKNFIEKLLFNCILKNPDGTLHYIAKYREADWYNIIRALSIIVKCQNFSFIPAIEELVVLIRNGELKPSEHEFAPDIATAESHLAILTGTISILKRQHHDILYEENHEKVAEQMEKNED
;
A
#
# COMPACT_ATOMS: atom_id res chain seq x y z
N MET A 1 -25.62 -22.21 -11.99
CA MET A 1 -25.32 -20.99 -12.78
C MET A 1 -23.90 -21.14 -13.26
N GLU A 2 -23.74 -21.25 -14.57
CA GLU A 2 -22.57 -21.80 -15.24
C GLU A 2 -21.33 -20.94 -15.08
N SER A 3 -20.20 -21.62 -14.86
CA SER A 3 -18.88 -21.02 -14.86
C SER A 3 -18.58 -20.49 -16.26
N GLN A 4 -18.53 -19.17 -16.43
CA GLN A 4 -17.81 -18.58 -17.55
C GLN A 4 -16.32 -18.78 -17.30
N LYS A 5 -15.88 -20.00 -17.62
CA LYS A 5 -14.48 -20.36 -17.78
C LYS A 5 -13.86 -19.36 -18.72
N THR A 6 -12.79 -18.75 -18.25
CA THR A 6 -11.76 -18.05 -19.01
C THR A 6 -11.67 -18.64 -20.42
N ALA A 7 -12.18 -17.90 -21.41
CA ALA A 7 -11.84 -18.16 -22.79
C ALA A 7 -10.35 -17.82 -22.94
N ARG A 8 -9.47 -18.77 -22.61
CA ARG A 8 -8.09 -18.73 -23.06
C ARG A 8 -8.17 -18.69 -24.58
N PHE A 9 -7.86 -17.54 -25.16
CA PHE A 9 -7.59 -17.44 -26.58
C PHE A 9 -6.35 -18.30 -26.88
N GLU A 10 -6.53 -19.59 -27.10
CA GLU A 10 -5.54 -20.44 -27.76
C GLU A 10 -5.60 -20.17 -29.27
N ALA A 11 -5.42 -18.91 -29.66
CA ALA A 11 -4.99 -18.63 -31.02
C ALA A 11 -3.52 -19.06 -31.07
N THR A 12 -3.22 -20.17 -31.74
CA THR A 12 -1.85 -20.59 -32.00
C THR A 12 -1.21 -19.54 -32.92
N ILE A 13 -0.62 -18.50 -32.33
CA ILE A 13 0.05 -17.47 -33.08
C ILE A 13 1.32 -18.06 -33.69
N SER A 14 1.62 -17.74 -34.95
CA SER A 14 2.85 -18.22 -35.56
C SER A 14 4.06 -17.58 -34.87
N LEU A 15 5.19 -18.27 -34.86
CA LEU A 15 6.43 -17.73 -34.28
C LEU A 15 6.84 -16.40 -34.93
N ASP A 16 6.60 -16.25 -36.23
CA ASP A 16 6.91 -15.01 -36.95
C ASP A 16 5.97 -13.86 -36.57
N GLU A 17 4.69 -14.15 -36.33
CA GLU A 17 3.74 -13.17 -35.83
C GLU A 17 4.07 -12.77 -34.37
N LEU A 18 4.43 -13.74 -33.52
CA LEU A 18 4.90 -13.45 -32.16
C LEU A 18 6.12 -12.53 -32.17
N LYS A 19 7.12 -12.80 -33.02
CA LYS A 19 8.30 -11.93 -33.17
C LYS A 19 7.91 -10.52 -33.61
N ARG A 20 6.96 -10.37 -34.53
CA ARG A 20 6.45 -9.07 -34.97
C ARG A 20 5.78 -8.32 -33.81
N LEU A 21 4.90 -8.98 -33.07
CA LEU A 21 4.22 -8.40 -31.91
C LEU A 21 5.20 -7.98 -30.81
N VAL A 22 6.25 -8.77 -30.57
CA VAL A 22 7.34 -8.42 -29.63
C VAL A 22 8.09 -7.17 -30.08
N ILE A 23 8.32 -6.98 -31.38
CA ILE A 23 8.93 -5.75 -31.91
C ILE A 23 7.98 -4.56 -31.71
N ILE A 24 6.70 -4.72 -32.05
CA ILE A 24 5.69 -3.67 -31.90
C ILE A 24 5.52 -3.29 -30.43
N GLY A 25 5.49 -4.25 -29.51
CA GLY A 25 5.41 -4.00 -28.07
C GLY A 25 6.61 -3.24 -27.49
N LYS A 26 7.77 -3.30 -28.14
CA LYS A 26 8.92 -2.44 -27.77
C LYS A 26 8.77 -1.00 -28.25
N LEU A 27 8.03 -0.79 -29.33
CA LEU A 27 7.83 0.53 -29.96
C LEU A 27 6.60 1.26 -29.38
N ASN A 28 5.54 0.52 -29.08
CA ASN A 28 4.27 1.06 -28.60
C ASN A 28 3.68 0.17 -27.49
N PRO A 29 4.30 0.15 -26.29
CA PRO A 29 4.02 -0.86 -25.27
C PRO A 29 2.61 -0.79 -24.68
N LEU A 30 2.03 0.40 -24.51
CA LEU A 30 0.70 0.55 -23.89
C LEU A 30 -0.39 -0.03 -24.81
N GLU A 31 -0.46 0.45 -26.06
CA GLU A 31 -1.44 -0.01 -27.04
C GLU A 31 -1.28 -1.51 -27.34
N THR A 32 -0.03 -1.99 -27.42
CA THR A 32 0.24 -3.41 -27.67
C THR A 32 -0.20 -4.29 -26.50
N PHE A 33 0.00 -3.83 -25.26
CA PHE A 33 -0.40 -4.57 -24.06
C PHE A 33 -1.91 -4.79 -24.02
N GLU A 34 -2.70 -3.76 -24.36
CA GLU A 34 -4.16 -3.83 -24.40
C GLU A 34 -4.67 -4.71 -25.54
N LYS A 35 -4.13 -4.50 -26.74
CA LYS A 35 -4.62 -5.14 -27.96
C LYS A 35 -4.33 -6.64 -28.02
N TYR A 36 -3.23 -7.08 -27.41
CA TYR A 36 -2.76 -8.46 -27.52
C TYR A 36 -2.63 -9.10 -26.13
N PRO A 37 -3.65 -9.87 -25.67
CA PRO A 37 -3.64 -10.56 -24.40
C PRO A 37 -2.77 -11.84 -24.43
N ILE A 38 -1.54 -11.71 -24.91
CA ILE A 38 -0.55 -12.79 -25.05
C ILE A 38 0.54 -12.53 -24.04
N GLN A 39 0.80 -13.49 -23.15
CA GLN A 39 1.70 -13.30 -22.01
C GLN A 39 3.09 -12.83 -22.44
N GLU A 40 3.70 -13.47 -23.45
CA GLU A 40 5.04 -13.13 -23.93
C GLU A 40 5.12 -11.71 -24.50
N VAL A 41 4.03 -11.25 -25.13
CA VAL A 41 3.93 -9.87 -25.65
C VAL A 41 3.77 -8.89 -24.48
N ARG A 42 2.90 -9.20 -23.53
CA ARG A 42 2.66 -8.38 -22.33
C ARG A 42 3.90 -8.26 -21.45
N ASP A 43 4.67 -9.32 -21.25
CA ASP A 43 5.93 -9.31 -20.50
C ASP A 43 6.95 -8.36 -21.15
N VAL A 44 7.06 -8.38 -22.48
CA VAL A 44 7.93 -7.46 -23.22
C VAL A 44 7.43 -6.01 -23.08
N CYS A 45 6.13 -5.78 -23.20
CA CYS A 45 5.54 -4.45 -22.98
C CYS A 45 5.83 -3.95 -21.55
N LEU A 46 5.60 -4.78 -20.52
CA LEU A 46 5.85 -4.42 -19.12
C LEU A 46 7.32 -4.15 -18.84
N LYS A 47 8.23 -4.96 -19.38
CA LYS A 47 9.66 -4.69 -19.31
C LYS A 47 9.97 -3.33 -19.94
N LYS A 48 9.41 -3.05 -21.12
CA LYS A 48 9.65 -1.78 -21.80
C LYS A 48 9.05 -0.59 -21.06
N ILE A 49 7.88 -0.74 -20.46
CA ILE A 49 7.23 0.25 -19.59
C ILE A 49 8.11 0.53 -18.37
N ARG A 50 8.70 -0.50 -17.76
CA ARG A 50 9.62 -0.35 -16.62
C ARG A 50 10.92 0.35 -16.99
N ASP A 51 11.47 0.04 -18.17
CA ASP A 51 12.72 0.59 -18.68
C ASP A 51 12.55 2.01 -19.26
N TYR A 52 11.32 2.48 -19.49
CA TYR A 52 11.04 3.81 -20.01
C TYR A 52 11.27 4.88 -18.93
N ASP A 53 12.06 5.91 -19.24
CA ASP A 53 12.06 7.12 -18.42
C ASP A 53 10.78 7.89 -18.71
N TRP A 54 9.80 7.79 -17.82
CA TRP A 54 8.51 8.48 -17.94
C TRP A 54 8.64 10.00 -17.75
N SER A 55 9.86 10.53 -17.59
CA SER A 55 10.14 11.97 -17.58
C SER A 55 9.62 12.72 -18.79
N ASP A 56 9.54 12.07 -19.97
CA ASP A 56 9.07 12.68 -21.22
C ASP A 56 7.54 12.84 -21.28
N TYR A 57 6.82 12.21 -20.36
CA TYR A 57 5.38 12.34 -20.15
C TYR A 57 5.09 13.14 -18.87
N SER A 58 5.96 14.10 -18.52
CA SER A 58 5.77 14.96 -17.36
C SER A 58 4.47 15.77 -17.48
N TRP A 59 3.70 15.83 -16.39
CA TRP A 59 2.90 17.02 -16.11
C TRP A 59 3.85 18.21 -16.21
N ASN A 60 3.64 19.06 -17.22
CA ASN A 60 4.42 20.23 -17.59
C ASN A 60 5.47 20.73 -16.58
N TYR A 61 6.69 20.90 -17.13
CA TYR A 61 7.86 21.58 -16.56
C TYR A 61 8.47 20.93 -15.31
N SER A 62 9.67 20.37 -15.50
CA SER A 62 10.63 19.90 -14.49
C SER A 62 10.61 18.43 -14.03
N GLY A 63 10.26 17.51 -14.93
CA GLY A 63 10.87 16.17 -14.93
C GLY A 63 10.38 15.17 -13.87
N ARG A 64 10.32 13.90 -14.30
CA ARG A 64 10.11 12.69 -13.48
C ARG A 64 8.73 12.59 -12.78
N GLY A 65 7.64 12.69 -13.54
CA GLY A 65 6.29 12.35 -13.07
C GLY A 65 5.52 11.51 -14.08
N ILE A 66 4.60 10.68 -13.60
CA ILE A 66 3.65 9.92 -14.43
C ILE A 66 2.64 10.90 -15.06
N SER A 67 2.38 10.82 -16.38
CA SER A 67 1.35 11.64 -17.05
C SER A 67 -0.05 11.30 -16.55
N PRO A 68 -1.04 12.22 -16.67
CA PRO A 68 -2.42 11.88 -16.38
C PRO A 68 -2.92 10.73 -17.26
N ALA A 69 -2.58 10.74 -18.56
CA ALA A 69 -2.97 9.68 -19.49
C ALA A 69 -2.41 8.30 -19.10
N TRP A 70 -1.17 8.24 -18.60
CA TRP A 70 -0.62 6.97 -18.10
C TRP A 70 -1.26 6.54 -16.80
N ALA A 71 -1.57 7.47 -15.88
CA ALA A 71 -2.31 7.17 -14.67
C ALA A 71 -3.69 6.61 -14.98
N ASP A 72 -4.45 7.26 -15.88
CA ASP A 72 -5.76 6.79 -16.33
C ASP A 72 -5.67 5.38 -16.94
N TRP A 73 -4.69 5.15 -17.82
CA TRP A 73 -4.41 3.84 -18.41
C TRP A 73 -4.10 2.77 -17.37
N ALA A 74 -3.18 3.05 -16.44
CA ALA A 74 -2.77 2.10 -15.41
C ALA A 74 -3.94 1.76 -14.49
N GLU A 75 -4.75 2.74 -14.11
CA GLU A 75 -5.93 2.56 -13.26
C GLU A 75 -7.00 1.70 -13.92
N GLN A 76 -7.26 1.94 -15.21
CA GLN A 76 -8.18 1.12 -15.99
C GLN A 76 -7.66 -0.31 -16.13
N CYS A 77 -6.41 -0.46 -16.55
CA CYS A 77 -5.80 -1.76 -16.80
C CYS A 77 -5.73 -2.63 -15.53
N VAL A 78 -5.35 -2.05 -14.39
CA VAL A 78 -5.34 -2.77 -13.09
C VAL A 78 -6.73 -3.23 -12.70
N LYS A 79 -7.76 -2.38 -12.87
CA LYS A 79 -9.15 -2.76 -12.55
C LYS A 79 -9.62 -3.94 -13.40
N GLU A 80 -9.40 -3.88 -14.71
CA GLU A 80 -9.80 -4.94 -15.65
C GLU A 80 -9.08 -6.26 -15.36
N LEU A 81 -7.74 -6.23 -15.21
CA LEU A 81 -6.95 -7.42 -14.93
C LEU A 81 -7.28 -8.02 -13.57
N LEU A 82 -7.50 -7.19 -12.53
CA LEU A 82 -7.91 -7.67 -11.21
C LEU A 82 -9.27 -8.37 -11.26
N GLN A 83 -10.23 -7.83 -12.01
CA GLN A 83 -11.55 -8.46 -12.19
C GLN A 83 -11.47 -9.78 -12.96
N GLN A 84 -10.48 -9.93 -13.84
CA GLN A 84 -10.18 -11.17 -14.58
C GLN A 84 -9.31 -12.14 -13.77
N GLU A 85 -8.92 -11.77 -12.55
CA GLU A 85 -7.95 -12.50 -11.72
C GLU A 85 -6.59 -12.75 -12.42
N ASP A 86 -6.24 -11.90 -13.40
CA ASP A 86 -4.97 -11.97 -14.14
C ASP A 86 -3.84 -11.39 -13.28
N PRO A 87 -2.81 -12.18 -12.90
CA PRO A 87 -1.78 -11.74 -11.96
C PRO A 87 -0.98 -10.51 -12.41
N LEU A 88 -1.01 -10.15 -13.70
CA LEU A 88 -0.33 -8.97 -14.23
C LEU A 88 -0.83 -7.65 -13.63
N TRP A 89 -2.03 -7.62 -13.04
CA TRP A 89 -2.52 -6.43 -12.31
C TRP A 89 -1.52 -5.99 -11.22
N LYS A 90 -0.81 -6.96 -10.61
CA LYS A 90 0.17 -6.69 -9.54
C LYS A 90 1.37 -5.93 -10.05
N ASP A 91 1.88 -6.29 -11.23
CA ASP A 91 3.03 -5.63 -11.84
C ASP A 91 2.70 -4.20 -12.26
N ILE A 92 1.53 -3.98 -12.86
CA ILE A 92 1.10 -2.63 -13.26
C ILE A 92 0.82 -1.78 -12.02
N LEU A 93 0.16 -2.32 -11.01
CA LEU A 93 -0.09 -1.58 -9.76
C LEU A 93 1.21 -1.24 -9.04
N ALA A 94 2.18 -2.16 -9.00
CA ALA A 94 3.50 -1.89 -8.44
C ALA A 94 4.19 -0.75 -9.20
N LEU A 95 4.22 -0.82 -10.54
CA LEU A 95 4.79 0.23 -11.38
C LEU A 95 4.10 1.58 -11.12
N TYR A 96 2.77 1.60 -11.00
CA TYR A 96 2.03 2.83 -10.73
C TYR A 96 2.33 3.38 -9.34
N VAL A 97 2.03 2.64 -8.30
CA VAL A 97 2.11 3.12 -6.92
C VAL A 97 3.55 3.42 -6.51
N GLN A 98 4.49 2.53 -6.84
CA GLN A 98 5.87 2.67 -6.39
C GLN A 98 6.63 3.73 -7.20
N ASN A 99 6.44 3.79 -8.53
CA ASN A 99 7.19 4.72 -9.37
C ASN A 99 6.58 6.12 -9.50
N THR A 100 5.34 6.34 -9.02
CA THR A 100 4.76 7.69 -8.99
C THR A 100 5.55 8.60 -8.07
N LYS A 101 6.10 9.70 -8.60
CA LYS A 101 6.84 10.69 -7.82
C LYS A 101 6.01 11.96 -7.65
N HIS A 102 6.40 12.77 -6.66
CA HIS A 102 5.86 14.10 -6.45
C HIS A 102 6.39 15.05 -7.55
N LYS A 103 5.64 16.13 -7.88
CA LYS A 103 5.90 16.96 -9.07
C LYS A 103 7.19 17.79 -9.02
N ASN A 104 7.70 18.14 -7.84
CA ASN A 104 8.83 19.06 -7.68
C ASN A 104 9.82 18.55 -6.63
N SER A 105 11.13 18.53 -6.90
CA SER A 105 12.15 18.08 -5.95
C SER A 105 12.30 18.93 -4.68
N SER A 106 11.59 20.05 -4.57
CA SER A 106 11.50 20.84 -3.35
C SER A 106 10.36 20.32 -2.48
N TRP A 107 10.67 20.05 -1.20
CA TRP A 107 9.74 19.63 -0.14
C TRP A 107 8.73 20.72 0.25
N ASN A 108 8.37 21.61 -0.69
CA ASN A 108 7.38 22.64 -0.45
C ASN A 108 6.05 21.95 -0.19
N GLN A 109 5.43 22.29 0.94
CA GLN A 109 4.17 21.77 1.48
C GLN A 109 2.94 22.02 0.59
N ASP A 110 3.13 22.38 -0.68
CA ASP A 110 2.03 22.62 -1.62
C ASP A 110 1.30 21.30 -1.92
N PRO A 111 0.01 21.17 -1.55
CA PRO A 111 -0.78 19.98 -1.82
C PRO A 111 -0.82 19.57 -3.30
N GLU A 112 -0.64 20.51 -4.23
CA GLU A 112 -0.64 20.23 -5.68
C GLU A 112 0.60 19.44 -6.14
N ASN A 113 1.70 19.49 -5.38
CA ASN A 113 2.92 18.72 -5.67
C ASN A 113 2.74 17.23 -5.35
N TRP A 114 1.82 16.90 -4.45
CA TRP A 114 1.56 15.54 -3.99
C TRP A 114 0.46 14.83 -4.78
N THR A 115 -0.27 15.56 -5.63
CA THR A 115 -1.45 15.04 -6.34
C THR A 115 -1.22 13.69 -7.04
N PRO A 116 -0.11 13.44 -7.76
CA PRO A 116 0.11 12.13 -8.39
C PRO A 116 0.27 11.01 -7.35
N VAL A 117 1.07 11.25 -6.31
CA VAL A 117 1.32 10.25 -5.25
C VAL A 117 0.03 9.93 -4.51
N VAL A 118 -0.70 10.97 -4.08
CA VAL A 118 -2.00 10.84 -3.41
C VAL A 118 -2.97 10.05 -4.29
N ARG A 119 -3.09 10.41 -5.58
CA ARG A 119 -3.94 9.72 -6.54
C ARG A 119 -3.61 8.23 -6.63
N SER A 120 -2.33 7.89 -6.79
CA SER A 120 -1.91 6.48 -6.92
C SER A 120 -2.22 5.66 -5.66
N ILE A 121 -2.08 6.27 -4.48
CA ILE A 121 -2.36 5.61 -3.20
C ILE A 121 -3.87 5.46 -3.00
N GLU A 122 -4.66 6.52 -3.21
CA GLU A 122 -6.13 6.47 -3.12
C GLU A 122 -6.71 5.44 -4.10
N PHE A 123 -6.18 5.39 -5.31
CA PHE A 123 -6.56 4.36 -6.27
C PHE A 123 -6.27 2.96 -5.72
N ALA A 124 -5.05 2.71 -5.23
CA ALA A 124 -4.70 1.41 -4.67
C ALA A 124 -5.61 1.03 -3.49
N LEU A 125 -5.87 1.97 -2.58
CA LEU A 125 -6.77 1.78 -1.44
C LEU A 125 -8.20 1.45 -1.87
N SER A 126 -8.70 2.05 -2.96
CA SER A 126 -10.03 1.75 -3.50
C SER A 126 -10.19 0.29 -3.94
N LEU A 127 -9.08 -0.40 -4.23
CA LEU A 127 -9.08 -1.79 -4.68
C LEU A 127 -9.06 -2.81 -3.53
N VAL A 128 -8.83 -2.41 -2.28
CA VAL A 128 -8.64 -3.33 -1.14
C VAL A 128 -9.82 -4.29 -0.99
N ASN A 129 -11.05 -3.76 -0.98
CA ASN A 129 -12.26 -4.57 -0.86
C ASN A 129 -12.47 -5.48 -2.07
N LEU A 130 -12.02 -5.05 -3.26
CA LEU A 130 -12.12 -5.84 -4.47
C LEU A 130 -11.13 -7.02 -4.45
N GLU A 131 -9.88 -6.78 -4.03
CA GLU A 131 -8.86 -7.82 -3.82
C GLU A 131 -9.35 -8.87 -2.81
N GLU A 132 -9.84 -8.42 -1.65
CA GLU A 132 -10.36 -9.31 -0.60
C GLU A 132 -11.50 -10.20 -1.10
N ARG A 133 -12.46 -9.61 -1.84
CA ARG A 133 -13.63 -10.32 -2.36
C ARG A 133 -13.29 -11.35 -3.42
N LEU A 134 -12.36 -11.03 -4.32
CA LEU A 134 -12.05 -11.88 -5.48
C LEU A 134 -11.03 -12.97 -5.13
N LEU A 135 -9.98 -12.63 -4.39
CA LEU A 135 -8.81 -13.50 -4.25
C LEU A 135 -8.72 -14.23 -2.91
N GLY A 136 -9.53 -13.85 -1.92
CA GLY A 136 -9.44 -14.39 -0.57
C GLY A 136 -8.17 -13.90 0.15
N SER A 137 -8.35 -13.12 1.21
CA SER A 137 -7.24 -12.39 1.82
C SER A 137 -6.44 -13.25 2.81
N GLU A 138 -5.37 -13.86 2.33
CA GLU A 138 -4.27 -14.27 3.21
C GLU A 138 -3.16 -13.21 3.24
N PHE A 139 -2.89 -12.52 2.14
CA PHE A 139 -1.90 -11.44 2.13
C PHE A 139 -2.34 -10.33 1.18
N SER A 140 -2.75 -9.17 1.70
CA SER A 140 -3.13 -8.05 0.83
C SER A 140 -1.89 -7.52 0.10
N THR A 141 -1.87 -7.72 -1.21
CA THR A 141 -0.82 -7.19 -2.10
C THR A 141 -0.91 -5.68 -2.13
N ILE A 142 -2.13 -5.14 -2.12
CA ILE A 142 -2.37 -3.69 -2.06
C ILE A 142 -1.76 -3.10 -0.79
N ALA A 143 -2.00 -3.73 0.37
CA ALA A 143 -1.42 -3.27 1.62
C ALA A 143 0.11 -3.23 1.58
N LYS A 144 0.74 -4.22 0.95
CA LYS A 144 2.19 -4.23 0.73
C LYS A 144 2.65 -3.04 -0.11
N PHE A 145 1.99 -2.74 -1.24
CA PHE A 145 2.39 -1.64 -2.11
C PHE A 145 2.17 -0.27 -1.47
N VAL A 146 1.01 -0.05 -0.83
CA VAL A 146 0.71 1.20 -0.12
C VAL A 146 1.70 1.42 1.03
N THR A 147 1.98 0.39 1.83
CA THR A 147 2.96 0.47 2.92
C THR A 147 4.36 0.82 2.41
N GLY A 148 4.80 0.17 1.33
CA GLY A 148 6.08 0.47 0.70
C GLY A 148 6.14 1.93 0.24
N LYS A 149 5.07 2.42 -0.39
CA LYS A 149 5.01 3.79 -0.88
C LYS A 149 5.07 4.83 0.22
N ILE A 150 4.32 4.64 1.30
CA ILE A 150 4.34 5.55 2.46
C ILE A 150 5.68 5.52 3.17
N LYS A 151 6.37 4.37 3.23
CA LYS A 151 7.73 4.30 3.80
C LYS A 151 8.72 5.18 3.03
N ASP A 152 8.63 5.15 1.71
CA ASP A 152 9.48 5.93 0.82
C ASP A 152 9.08 7.42 0.79
N CYS A 153 7.80 7.71 1.06
CA CYS A 153 7.23 9.05 1.02
C CYS A 153 6.29 9.30 2.22
N PRO A 154 6.83 9.47 3.45
CA PRO A 154 6.00 9.56 4.66
C PRO A 154 5.05 10.75 4.68
N VAL A 155 5.44 11.87 4.05
CA VAL A 155 4.62 13.09 3.95
C VAL A 155 3.30 12.85 3.23
N ALA A 156 3.25 11.88 2.30
CA ALA A 156 2.00 11.55 1.60
C ALA A 156 0.91 11.03 2.56
N TYR A 157 1.28 10.53 3.74
CA TYR A 157 0.36 10.08 4.76
C TYR A 157 -0.68 11.15 5.14
N GLU A 158 -0.23 12.39 5.35
CA GLU A 158 -1.10 13.52 5.75
C GLU A 158 -2.02 14.00 4.61
N HIS A 159 -1.70 13.64 3.36
CA HIS A 159 -2.42 14.10 2.17
C HIS A 159 -3.37 13.05 1.58
N VAL A 160 -3.42 11.84 2.15
CA VAL A 160 -4.29 10.74 1.68
C VAL A 160 -5.44 10.55 2.67
N PRO A 161 -6.65 11.10 2.38
CA PRO A 161 -7.79 11.03 3.30
C PRO A 161 -8.16 9.62 3.75
N SER A 162 -8.05 8.63 2.87
CA SER A 162 -8.44 7.24 3.16
C SER A 162 -7.42 6.48 4.02
N MET A 163 -6.22 7.05 4.24
CA MET A 163 -5.11 6.34 4.87
C MET A 163 -5.40 5.96 6.33
N LYS A 164 -6.01 6.87 7.09
CA LYS A 164 -6.34 6.61 8.50
C LYS A 164 -7.29 5.41 8.63
N ASN A 165 -8.38 5.42 7.87
CA ASN A 165 -9.36 4.33 7.85
C ASN A 165 -8.73 3.01 7.39
N PHE A 166 -7.80 3.08 6.44
CA PHE A 166 -7.06 1.91 5.98
C PHE A 166 -6.19 1.30 7.07
N ILE A 167 -5.44 2.11 7.84
CA ILE A 167 -4.64 1.65 8.98
C ILE A 167 -5.52 1.04 10.07
N GLU A 168 -6.65 1.68 10.40
CA GLU A 168 -7.63 1.14 11.34
C GLU A 168 -8.15 -0.23 10.86
N LYS A 169 -8.39 -0.38 9.55
CA LYS A 169 -8.79 -1.66 8.96
C LYS A 169 -7.74 -2.74 9.16
N LEU A 170 -6.46 -2.43 8.90
CA LEU A 170 -5.35 -3.37 9.08
C LEU A 170 -5.11 -3.74 10.56
N LEU A 171 -5.32 -2.80 11.49
CA LEU A 171 -5.12 -3.05 12.93
C LEU A 171 -6.25 -3.87 13.56
N PHE A 172 -7.50 -3.58 13.22
CA PHE A 172 -8.65 -4.08 13.98
C PHE A 172 -9.65 -4.87 13.16
N ASN A 173 -10.00 -4.39 11.96
CA ASN A 173 -11.11 -5.00 11.22
C ASN A 173 -10.76 -6.42 10.75
N CYS A 174 -9.50 -6.71 10.44
CA CYS A 174 -9.06 -8.05 10.06
C CYS A 174 -9.08 -9.06 11.22
N ILE A 175 -9.12 -8.60 12.47
CA ILE A 175 -8.81 -9.43 13.64
C ILE A 175 -9.98 -9.56 14.60
N LEU A 176 -10.73 -8.47 14.79
CA LEU A 176 -11.76 -8.40 15.82
C LEU A 176 -13.17 -8.65 15.29
N LYS A 177 -13.37 -8.62 13.96
CA LYS A 177 -14.71 -8.77 13.36
C LYS A 177 -14.91 -10.13 12.72
N ASN A 178 -15.99 -10.81 13.10
CA ASN A 178 -16.59 -11.89 12.33
C ASN A 178 -16.93 -11.39 10.91
N PRO A 179 -17.07 -12.30 9.92
CA PRO A 179 -17.53 -11.96 8.57
C PRO A 179 -18.88 -11.20 8.53
N ASP A 180 -19.70 -11.31 9.57
CA ASP A 180 -20.98 -10.60 9.75
C ASP A 180 -20.85 -9.24 10.47
N GLY A 181 -19.62 -8.82 10.83
CA GLY A 181 -19.33 -7.55 11.49
C GLY A 181 -19.41 -7.57 13.03
N THR A 182 -19.76 -8.69 13.65
CA THR A 182 -19.81 -8.83 15.11
C THR A 182 -18.42 -9.07 15.72
N LEU A 183 -18.20 -8.66 16.97
CA LEU A 183 -16.92 -8.87 17.65
C LEU A 183 -16.72 -10.35 18.05
N HIS A 184 -15.51 -10.88 17.88
CA HIS A 184 -15.18 -12.23 18.35
C HIS A 184 -15.11 -12.30 19.89
N TYR A 185 -15.82 -13.24 20.52
CA TYR A 185 -15.76 -13.48 21.98
C TYR A 185 -14.39 -14.04 22.43
N ILE A 186 -13.70 -14.78 21.54
CA ILE A 186 -12.27 -15.07 21.59
C ILE A 186 -11.79 -14.97 20.15
N ALA A 187 -11.09 -13.89 19.81
CA ALA A 187 -10.57 -13.66 18.48
C ALA A 187 -9.36 -14.56 18.24
N LYS A 188 -9.35 -15.26 17.10
CA LYS A 188 -8.13 -15.92 16.60
C LYS A 188 -7.65 -15.20 15.35
N TYR A 189 -6.37 -14.84 15.29
CA TYR A 189 -5.77 -14.20 14.11
C TYR A 189 -4.78 -15.12 13.40
N ARG A 190 -4.74 -15.06 12.07
CA ARG A 190 -3.78 -15.81 11.26
C ARG A 190 -2.47 -15.03 11.14
N GLU A 191 -1.42 -15.72 10.73
CA GLU A 191 -0.12 -15.10 10.45
C GLU A 191 -0.25 -13.98 9.40
N ALA A 192 -1.04 -14.23 8.37
CA ALA A 192 -1.60 -13.28 7.41
C ALA A 192 -2.02 -11.92 8.02
N ASP A 193 -2.89 -11.98 9.04
CA ASP A 193 -3.46 -10.82 9.72
C ASP A 193 -2.39 -10.10 10.54
N TRP A 194 -1.49 -10.86 11.17
CA TRP A 194 -0.35 -10.32 11.89
C TRP A 194 0.60 -9.53 10.97
N TYR A 195 0.89 -10.02 9.77
CA TYR A 195 1.70 -9.27 8.80
C TYR A 195 1.05 -7.95 8.39
N ASN A 196 -0.27 -7.87 8.34
CA ASN A 196 -1.00 -6.63 8.10
C ASN A 196 -0.88 -5.65 9.28
N ILE A 197 -0.92 -6.14 10.53
CA ILE A 197 -0.60 -5.32 11.70
C ILE A 197 0.81 -4.76 11.60
N ILE A 198 1.81 -5.59 11.31
CA ILE A 198 3.21 -5.14 11.22
C ILE A 198 3.36 -4.02 10.18
N ARG A 199 2.67 -4.13 9.05
CA ARG A 199 2.63 -3.06 8.03
C ARG A 199 2.01 -1.77 8.58
N ALA A 200 0.87 -1.86 9.24
CA ALA A 200 0.20 -0.72 9.87
C ALA A 200 1.09 -0.04 10.93
N LEU A 201 1.66 -0.80 11.88
CA LEU A 201 2.58 -0.30 12.90
C LEU A 201 3.78 0.40 12.26
N SER A 202 4.30 -0.16 11.17
CA SER A 202 5.44 0.43 10.49
C SER A 202 5.11 1.76 9.81
N ILE A 203 3.88 1.94 9.28
CA ILE A 203 3.41 3.24 8.78
C ILE A 203 3.27 4.22 9.94
N ILE A 204 2.59 3.82 11.02
CA ILE A 204 2.32 4.64 12.19
C ILE A 204 3.61 5.21 12.78
N VAL A 205 4.64 4.37 12.98
CA VAL A 205 5.95 4.80 13.50
C VAL A 205 6.67 5.72 12.51
N LYS A 206 6.65 5.39 11.21
CA LYS A 206 7.36 6.16 10.19
C LYS A 206 6.76 7.55 10.01
N CYS A 207 5.45 7.67 10.12
CA CYS A 207 4.69 8.91 10.00
C CYS A 207 4.42 9.58 11.35
N GLN A 208 4.97 9.05 12.46
CA GLN A 208 4.83 9.62 13.80
C GLN A 208 3.37 9.88 14.22
N ASN A 209 2.44 9.01 13.81
CA ASN A 209 1.04 9.22 14.12
C ASN A 209 0.69 8.69 15.53
N PHE A 210 0.79 9.58 16.52
CA PHE A 210 0.53 9.28 17.93
C PHE A 210 -0.95 8.96 18.25
N SER A 211 -1.89 9.32 17.37
CA SER A 211 -3.32 9.07 17.60
C SER A 211 -3.68 7.58 17.66
N PHE A 212 -2.79 6.69 17.18
CA PHE A 212 -2.97 5.24 17.23
C PHE A 212 -2.42 4.58 18.50
N ILE A 213 -1.78 5.32 19.42
CA ILE A 213 -1.27 4.73 20.67
C ILE A 213 -2.38 4.00 21.47
N PRO A 214 -3.57 4.60 21.72
CA PRO A 214 -4.64 3.92 22.48
C PRO A 214 -5.09 2.62 21.79
N ALA A 215 -5.14 2.65 20.46
CA ALA A 215 -5.49 1.50 19.65
C ALA A 215 -4.48 0.34 19.79
N ILE A 216 -3.19 0.64 19.77
CA ILE A 216 -2.14 -0.37 19.95
C ILE A 216 -2.16 -0.90 21.40
N GLU A 217 -2.43 -0.05 22.38
CA GLU A 217 -2.58 -0.45 23.79
C GLU A 217 -3.76 -1.42 23.98
N GLU A 218 -4.88 -1.20 23.29
CA GLU A 218 -6.02 -2.13 23.29
C GLU A 218 -5.63 -3.52 22.77
N LEU A 219 -4.89 -3.60 21.66
CA LEU A 219 -4.38 -4.89 21.14
C LEU A 219 -3.47 -5.60 22.16
N VAL A 220 -2.63 -4.85 22.87
CA VAL A 220 -1.77 -5.41 23.94
C VAL A 220 -2.62 -6.01 25.05
N VAL A 221 -3.67 -5.31 25.50
CA VAL A 221 -4.59 -5.80 26.54
C VAL A 221 -5.30 -7.08 26.07
N LEU A 222 -5.83 -7.09 24.86
CA LEU A 222 -6.54 -8.24 24.29
C LEU A 222 -5.64 -9.49 24.22
N ILE A 223 -4.38 -9.35 23.79
CA ILE A 223 -3.45 -10.48 23.74
C ILE A 223 -3.03 -10.92 25.15
N ARG A 224 -2.75 -9.99 26.07
CA ARG A 224 -2.38 -10.31 27.47
C ARG A 224 -3.49 -11.04 28.22
N ASN A 225 -4.74 -10.64 27.99
CA ASN A 225 -5.91 -11.29 28.61
C ASN A 225 -6.24 -12.64 27.95
N GLY A 226 -5.61 -12.97 26.81
CA GLY A 226 -5.93 -14.15 26.02
C GLY A 226 -7.27 -14.04 25.29
N GLU A 227 -7.82 -12.84 25.13
CA GLU A 227 -9.03 -12.57 24.33
C GLU A 227 -8.71 -12.58 22.84
N LEU A 228 -7.45 -12.29 22.48
CA LEU A 228 -6.91 -12.37 21.14
C LEU A 228 -5.72 -13.35 21.10
N LYS A 229 -5.83 -14.44 20.34
CA LYS A 229 -4.79 -15.48 20.26
C LYS A 229 -4.41 -15.79 18.81
N PRO A 230 -3.16 -16.21 18.54
CA PRO A 230 -2.83 -16.78 17.25
C PRO A 230 -3.75 -17.99 16.94
N SER A 231 -4.28 -18.06 15.73
CA SER A 231 -4.90 -19.27 15.20
C SER A 231 -3.79 -20.30 14.97
N GLU A 232 -3.80 -21.36 15.77
CA GLU A 232 -2.71 -22.34 15.82
C GLU A 232 -2.45 -23.07 14.50
N HIS A 233 -1.17 -23.37 14.24
CA HIS A 233 -0.76 -24.69 13.75
C HIS A 233 -1.25 -25.74 14.75
N GLU A 234 -2.37 -26.41 14.44
CA GLU A 234 -3.13 -27.51 15.08
C GLU A 234 -2.76 -28.17 16.44
N PHE A 235 -1.63 -27.91 17.12
CA PHE A 235 -1.15 -28.74 18.23
C PHE A 235 -0.70 -28.02 19.53
N ALA A 236 -0.65 -26.69 19.60
CA ALA A 236 -0.59 -25.90 20.84
C ALA A 236 -0.52 -24.40 20.53
N PRO A 237 -1.12 -23.51 21.35
CA PRO A 237 -0.92 -22.08 21.20
C PRO A 237 0.51 -21.79 21.59
N ASP A 238 1.33 -21.40 20.61
CA ASP A 238 2.72 -21.06 20.87
C ASP A 238 2.77 -19.78 21.70
N ILE A 239 2.91 -19.96 23.02
CA ILE A 239 3.07 -18.88 24.00
C ILE A 239 4.20 -17.94 23.55
N ALA A 240 5.27 -18.48 22.94
CA ALA A 240 6.39 -17.68 22.45
C ALA A 240 5.99 -16.75 21.29
N THR A 241 5.09 -17.19 20.40
CA THR A 241 4.55 -16.35 19.33
C THR A 241 3.73 -15.19 19.90
N ALA A 242 2.83 -15.45 20.85
CA ALA A 242 2.05 -14.40 21.50
C ALA A 242 2.93 -13.40 22.26
N GLU A 243 3.96 -13.88 22.98
CA GLU A 243 4.95 -13.03 23.67
C GLU A 243 5.76 -12.18 22.70
N SER A 244 6.19 -12.74 21.57
CA SER A 244 6.88 -12.00 20.50
C SER A 244 6.00 -10.87 19.95
N HIS A 245 4.73 -11.16 19.69
CA HIS A 245 3.76 -10.18 19.19
C HIS A 245 3.51 -9.07 20.22
N LEU A 246 3.37 -9.43 21.49
CA LEU A 246 3.30 -8.47 22.61
C LEU A 246 4.54 -7.58 22.71
N ALA A 247 5.73 -8.15 22.53
CA ALA A 247 6.98 -7.40 22.55
C ALA A 247 7.03 -6.36 21.42
N ILE A 248 6.59 -6.71 20.21
CA ILE A 248 6.53 -5.79 19.07
C ILE A 248 5.54 -4.63 19.32
N LEU A 249 4.33 -4.93 19.80
CA LEU A 249 3.33 -3.91 20.11
C LEU A 249 3.82 -2.98 21.22
N THR A 250 4.32 -3.54 22.32
CA THR A 250 4.83 -2.77 23.46
C THR A 250 6.03 -1.91 23.04
N GLY A 251 6.96 -2.46 22.26
CA GLY A 251 8.10 -1.73 21.72
C GLY A 251 7.66 -0.58 20.80
N THR A 252 6.63 -0.79 19.98
CA THR A 252 6.05 0.24 19.11
C THR A 252 5.48 1.40 19.94
N ILE A 253 4.73 1.11 20.99
CA ILE A 253 4.21 2.13 21.93
C ILE A 253 5.37 2.90 22.57
N SER A 254 6.41 2.21 23.03
CA SER A 254 7.59 2.86 23.63
C SER A 254 8.31 3.79 22.65
N ILE A 255 8.45 3.39 21.39
CA ILE A 255 9.05 4.22 20.33
C ILE A 255 8.20 5.47 20.11
N LEU A 256 6.88 5.32 19.93
CA LEU A 256 5.97 6.43 19.68
C LEU A 256 5.93 7.43 20.84
N LYS A 257 5.86 6.93 22.10
CA LYS A 257 5.87 7.80 23.29
C LYS A 257 7.17 8.57 23.43
N ARG A 258 8.32 7.95 23.09
CA ARG A 258 9.62 8.64 23.07
C ARG A 258 9.65 9.73 22.00
N GLN A 259 9.30 9.40 20.76
CA GLN A 259 9.26 10.37 19.67
C GLN A 259 8.34 11.56 19.98
N HIS A 260 7.17 11.29 20.56
CA HIS A 260 6.24 12.36 20.96
C HIS A 260 6.84 13.28 22.04
N HIS A 261 7.52 12.71 23.04
CA HIS A 261 8.22 13.50 24.05
C HIS A 261 9.33 14.36 23.45
N ASP A 262 10.13 13.80 22.54
CA ASP A 262 11.24 14.51 21.90
C ASP A 262 10.73 15.73 21.08
N ILE A 263 9.65 15.56 20.31
CA ILE A 263 9.02 16.65 19.55
C ILE A 263 8.50 17.75 20.49
N LEU A 264 7.77 17.37 21.55
CA LEU A 264 7.26 18.34 22.52
C LEU A 264 8.38 19.08 23.25
N TYR A 265 9.53 18.42 23.47
CA TYR A 265 10.69 19.06 24.07
C TYR A 265 11.32 20.09 23.13
N GLU A 266 11.51 19.75 21.85
CA GLU A 266 12.03 20.64 20.82
C GLU A 266 11.14 21.88 20.62
N GLU A 267 9.82 21.69 20.47
CA GLU A 267 8.86 22.79 20.30
C GLU A 267 8.86 23.76 21.49
N ASN A 268 9.07 23.25 22.71
CA ASN A 268 9.11 24.10 23.90
C ASN A 268 10.42 24.90 23.97
N HIS A 269 11.54 24.33 23.54
CA HIS A 269 12.82 25.06 23.46
C HIS A 269 12.79 26.16 22.40
N GLU A 270 12.23 25.89 21.22
CA GLU A 270 12.06 26.90 20.17
C GLU A 270 11.19 28.07 20.65
N LYS A 271 10.07 27.79 21.32
CA LYS A 271 9.20 28.84 21.90
C LYS A 271 9.91 29.67 22.96
N VAL A 272 10.76 29.05 23.78
CA VAL A 272 11.54 29.77 24.80
C VAL A 272 12.62 30.64 24.14
N ALA A 273 13.29 30.15 23.09
CA ALA A 273 14.26 30.92 22.32
C ALA A 273 13.61 32.14 21.63
N GLU A 274 12.47 31.95 20.96
CA GLU A 274 11.72 33.05 20.33
C GLU A 274 11.23 34.10 21.35
N GLN A 275 10.89 33.68 22.57
CA GLN A 275 10.51 34.60 23.66
C GLN A 275 11.70 35.36 24.22
N MET A 276 12.90 34.76 24.28
CA MET A 276 14.11 35.44 24.70
C MET A 276 14.55 36.50 23.68
N GLU A 277 14.52 36.19 22.37
CA GLU A 277 14.84 37.16 21.32
C GLU A 277 13.88 38.35 21.29
N LYS A 278 12.58 38.13 21.53
CA LYS A 278 11.57 39.22 21.59
C LYS A 278 11.67 40.12 22.82
N ASN A 279 12.42 39.73 23.85
CA ASN A 279 12.60 40.50 25.08
C ASN A 279 13.94 41.27 25.11
N GLU A 280 14.79 41.12 24.08
CA GLU A 280 16.06 41.85 23.94
C GLU A 280 15.97 43.09 23.01
N ASP A 281 14.81 43.35 22.41
CA ASP A 281 14.44 44.58 21.67
C ASP A 281 13.59 45.55 22.52
#